data_AF-A0A5D0SSX4-F1
#
_entry.id   AF-A0A5D0SSX4-F1
#
_cell.length_a   1.000
_cell.length_b   1.000
_cell.length_c   1.000
_cell.angle_alpha   90.00
_cell.angle_beta   90.00
_cell.angle_gamma   90.00
#
_symmetry.space_group_name_H-M   'P 1'
#
loop_
_entity.id
_entity.type
_entity.pdbx_description
1 polymer ?
#
loop_
_entity_poly.entity_id
_entity_poly.type
_entity_poly.pdbx_seq_one_letter_code
_entity_poly.pdbx_strand_id
1 'polypeptide(L)'
;MIHQFRHDLQEPRYYLKLKELKKINRLKVSDIEEKETWRWNYYRIAYREVASNTNARTVISTILPKKLLCGHKLFVETISVEKKNFKTSLSTEQKFFSTGVFNSFVFDYLARFLVSTTVSKTYFMRLPFPRLENGDLYFDETVERSAKLICYAPEFNELAESVGLNWEKDGIPPSEEIQRIKLRGEIDAMVAKIYQLNKTQFEHVLNSVKAGKDSDTPLKRYMDKIKAEALKAYGKL
;
A
#
# COMPACT_ATOMS: atom_id res chain seq x y z
N MET A 1 -6.26 -8.24 9.94
CA MET A 1 -6.62 -6.89 9.44
C MET A 1 -5.36 -6.24 8.86
N ILE A 2 -5.44 -5.38 7.84
CA ILE A 2 -4.25 -4.70 7.31
C ILE A 2 -4.10 -3.28 7.86
N HIS A 3 -2.86 -2.79 7.89
CA HIS A 3 -2.51 -1.38 8.07
C HIS A 3 -1.57 -0.93 6.95
N GLN A 4 -1.17 0.33 6.97
CA GLN A 4 -0.23 0.91 6.01
C GLN A 4 1.07 0.09 5.97
N PHE A 5 1.36 -0.47 4.80
CA PHE A 5 2.52 -1.34 4.56
C PHE A 5 2.59 -2.55 5.52
N ARG A 6 1.47 -2.95 6.14
CA ARG A 6 1.42 -4.05 7.10
C ARG A 6 0.26 -4.98 6.78
N HIS A 7 0.58 -6.25 6.60
CA HIS A 7 -0.41 -7.29 6.35
C HIS A 7 -0.90 -7.97 7.65
N ASP A 8 -0.21 -7.73 8.77
CA ASP A 8 -0.24 -8.52 10.01
C ASP A 8 -0.82 -7.78 11.23
N LEU A 9 -1.57 -6.68 11.04
CA LEU A 9 -2.09 -5.87 12.17
C LEU A 9 -2.96 -6.71 13.12
N GLN A 10 -3.62 -7.74 12.60
CA GLN A 10 -4.41 -8.68 13.37
C GLN A 10 -4.39 -10.03 12.68
N GLU A 11 -4.26 -11.09 13.47
CA GLU A 11 -4.26 -12.48 13.00
C GLU A 11 -5.52 -12.84 12.20
N PRO A 12 -5.42 -13.79 11.26
CA PRO A 12 -6.57 -14.33 10.57
C PRO A 12 -7.57 -14.97 11.54
N ARG A 13 -8.83 -14.53 11.47
CA ARG A 13 -9.92 -15.11 12.27
C ARG A 13 -10.39 -16.48 11.77
N TYR A 14 -10.21 -16.75 10.48
CA TYR A 14 -10.74 -17.94 9.81
C TYR A 14 -9.64 -18.63 9.01
N TYR A 15 -9.67 -19.96 9.04
CA TYR A 15 -8.77 -20.82 8.30
C TYR A 15 -9.61 -21.77 7.45
N LEU A 16 -9.21 -21.97 6.20
CA LEU A 16 -9.93 -22.81 5.25
C LEU A 16 -9.00 -23.93 4.77
N LYS A 17 -9.54 -25.15 4.67
CA LYS A 17 -8.77 -26.29 4.16
C LYS A 17 -8.55 -26.11 2.67
N LEU A 18 -7.32 -26.34 2.21
CA LEU A 18 -6.96 -26.20 0.78
C LEU A 18 -7.85 -27.04 -0.14
N LYS A 19 -8.22 -28.26 0.31
CA LYS A 19 -9.13 -29.16 -0.44
C LYS A 19 -10.51 -28.56 -0.66
N GLU A 20 -11.02 -27.76 0.27
CA GLU A 20 -12.32 -27.08 0.16
C GLU A 20 -12.20 -25.85 -0.74
N LEU A 21 -11.11 -25.08 -0.59
CA LEU A 21 -10.84 -23.92 -1.45
C LEU A 21 -10.73 -24.28 -2.92
N LYS A 22 -10.10 -25.42 -3.24
CA LYS A 22 -9.95 -25.91 -4.61
C LYS A 22 -11.28 -26.29 -5.28
N LYS A 23 -12.39 -26.37 -4.54
CA LYS A 23 -13.73 -26.59 -5.10
C LYS A 23 -14.41 -25.29 -5.56
N ILE A 24 -13.85 -24.13 -5.21
CA ILE A 24 -14.47 -22.82 -5.49
C ILE A 24 -13.95 -22.27 -6.83
N ASN A 25 -14.63 -22.57 -7.94
CA ASN A 25 -14.20 -22.15 -9.28
C ASN A 25 -13.95 -20.63 -9.43
N ARG A 26 -14.65 -19.77 -8.67
CA ARG A 26 -14.45 -18.30 -8.70
C ARG A 26 -13.05 -17.83 -8.30
N LEU A 27 -12.25 -18.68 -7.66
CA LEU A 27 -10.91 -18.36 -7.21
C LEU A 27 -9.82 -18.81 -8.20
N LYS A 28 -10.19 -19.54 -9.25
CA LYS A 28 -9.30 -19.88 -10.36
C LYS A 28 -8.98 -18.63 -11.17
N VAL A 29 -7.73 -18.52 -11.62
CA VAL A 29 -7.29 -17.46 -12.54
C VAL A 29 -7.37 -17.92 -14.00
N SER A 30 -7.20 -19.23 -14.24
CA SER A 30 -7.33 -19.86 -15.56
C SER A 30 -7.79 -21.31 -15.43
N ASP A 31 -8.62 -21.76 -16.37
CA ASP A 31 -9.05 -23.16 -16.52
C ASP A 31 -8.18 -23.95 -17.51
N ILE A 32 -7.11 -23.34 -18.04
CA ILE A 32 -6.18 -24.00 -18.97
C ILE A 32 -5.41 -25.09 -18.21
N GLU A 33 -5.55 -26.33 -18.67
CA GLU A 33 -5.13 -27.58 -18.00
C GLU A 33 -3.67 -27.63 -17.56
N GLU A 34 -2.77 -26.87 -18.19
CA GLU A 34 -1.33 -26.97 -17.90
C GLU A 34 -0.93 -26.38 -16.53
N LYS A 35 -1.64 -25.35 -16.01
CA LYS A 35 -1.44 -24.82 -14.65
C LYS A 35 -2.72 -24.15 -14.12
N GLU A 36 -3.52 -24.87 -13.33
CA GLU A 36 -4.53 -24.23 -12.47
C GLU A 36 -3.84 -23.31 -11.46
N THR A 37 -3.72 -22.02 -11.80
CA THR A 37 -3.23 -21.02 -10.84
C THR A 37 -4.40 -20.39 -10.11
N TRP A 38 -4.28 -20.31 -8.79
CA TRP A 38 -5.29 -19.75 -7.90
C TRP A 38 -4.93 -18.33 -7.52
N ARG A 39 -5.92 -17.43 -7.38
CA ARG A 39 -5.67 -16.00 -7.09
C ARG A 39 -4.82 -15.78 -5.83
N TRP A 40 -4.94 -16.66 -4.84
CA TRP A 40 -4.17 -16.58 -3.60
C TRP A 40 -2.69 -16.96 -3.76
N ASN A 41 -2.26 -17.55 -4.87
CA ASN A 41 -0.84 -17.90 -5.08
C ASN A 41 0.05 -16.70 -5.43
N TYR A 42 -0.53 -15.50 -5.51
CA TYR A 42 0.15 -14.30 -5.95
C TYR A 42 0.13 -13.21 -4.87
N TYR A 43 1.20 -12.43 -4.83
CA TYR A 43 1.25 -11.16 -4.12
C TYR A 43 0.31 -10.16 -4.79
N ARG A 44 -0.60 -9.58 -4.01
CA ARG A 44 -1.67 -8.71 -4.52
C ARG A 44 -1.72 -7.44 -3.70
N ILE A 45 -1.83 -6.29 -4.36
CA ILE A 45 -2.14 -5.05 -3.64
C ILE A 45 -3.55 -5.15 -3.08
N ALA A 46 -3.73 -4.63 -1.87
CA ALA A 46 -5.03 -4.45 -1.29
C ALA A 46 -5.18 -3.09 -0.63
N TYR A 47 -6.40 -2.57 -0.59
CA TYR A 47 -6.75 -1.39 0.19
C TYR A 47 -8.06 -1.59 0.94
N ARG A 48 -8.20 -0.89 2.07
CA ARG A 48 -9.38 -0.96 2.93
C ARG A 48 -10.53 -0.16 2.34
N GLU A 49 -11.71 -0.78 2.26
CA GLU A 49 -12.95 -0.06 1.95
C GLU A 49 -13.37 0.85 3.12
N VAL A 50 -13.15 0.42 4.36
CA VAL A 50 -13.60 1.16 5.56
C VAL A 50 -12.65 2.30 5.88
N ALA A 51 -13.19 3.53 5.85
CA ALA A 51 -12.52 4.77 6.21
C ALA A 51 -13.37 5.58 7.20
N SER A 52 -12.86 6.73 7.64
CA SER A 52 -13.63 7.71 8.39
C SER A 52 -13.01 9.09 8.21
N ASN A 53 -13.85 10.12 8.10
CA ASN A 53 -13.41 11.51 8.06
C ASN A 53 -12.62 11.95 9.29
N THR A 54 -12.83 11.28 10.44
CA THR A 54 -12.10 11.55 11.68
C THR A 54 -10.75 10.83 11.78
N ASN A 55 -10.49 9.88 10.88
CA ASN A 55 -9.23 9.14 10.89
C ASN A 55 -8.09 10.01 10.34
N ALA A 56 -6.90 9.78 10.88
CA ALA A 56 -5.69 10.41 10.38
C ALA A 56 -5.34 9.96 8.94
N ARG A 57 -5.84 8.80 8.51
CA ARG A 57 -5.63 8.22 7.17
C ARG A 57 -6.96 7.92 6.50
N THR A 58 -7.06 8.19 5.20
CA THR A 58 -8.26 7.91 4.40
C THR A 58 -8.10 6.59 3.66
N VAL A 59 -6.99 6.45 2.94
CA VAL A 59 -6.60 5.27 2.20
C VAL A 59 -5.50 4.55 2.98
N ILE A 60 -5.71 3.25 3.16
CA ILE A 60 -4.76 2.36 3.82
C ILE A 60 -4.57 1.16 2.91
N SER A 61 -3.33 0.97 2.46
CA SER A 61 -2.98 -0.08 1.50
C SER A 61 -1.73 -0.85 1.94
N THR A 62 -1.64 -2.09 1.47
CA THR A 62 -0.43 -2.93 1.59
C THR A 62 -0.45 -3.97 0.47
N ILE A 63 0.68 -4.64 0.26
CA ILE A 63 0.73 -5.88 -0.51
C ILE A 63 0.44 -7.05 0.45
N LEU A 64 -0.42 -7.97 0.02
CA LEU A 64 -0.77 -9.17 0.75
C LEU A 64 0.17 -10.32 0.38
N PRO A 65 0.55 -11.17 1.36
CA PRO A 65 1.32 -12.37 1.07
C PRO A 65 0.48 -13.40 0.31
N LYS A 66 1.17 -14.39 -0.25
CA LYS A 66 0.54 -15.57 -0.84
C LYS A 66 -0.29 -16.32 0.22
N LYS A 67 -1.27 -17.10 -0.24
CA LYS A 67 -2.17 -17.95 0.54
C LYS A 67 -3.09 -17.21 1.52
N LEU A 68 -3.21 -15.88 1.41
CA LEU A 68 -4.16 -15.09 2.20
C LEU A 68 -5.47 -14.84 1.45
N LEU A 69 -6.61 -15.06 2.11
CA LEU A 69 -7.94 -14.74 1.59
C LEU A 69 -8.53 -13.54 2.33
N CYS A 70 -9.38 -12.78 1.63
CA CYS A 70 -9.90 -11.51 2.12
C CYS A 70 -11.42 -11.45 1.95
N GLY A 71 -12.08 -10.84 2.94
CA GLY A 71 -13.50 -10.53 2.85
C GLY A 71 -13.78 -9.29 1.99
N HIS A 72 -15.06 -9.00 1.77
CA HIS A 72 -15.53 -7.93 0.89
C HIS A 72 -15.13 -6.50 1.30
N LYS A 73 -14.74 -6.28 2.57
CA LYS A 73 -14.26 -4.98 3.09
C LYS A 73 -12.82 -4.62 2.71
N LEU A 74 -12.16 -5.51 1.97
CA LEU A 74 -10.84 -5.29 1.44
C LEU A 74 -10.90 -5.47 -0.08
N PHE A 75 -10.64 -4.39 -0.81
CA PHE A 75 -10.48 -4.48 -2.25
C PHE A 75 -9.09 -5.00 -2.56
N VAL A 76 -9.03 -6.05 -3.37
CA VAL A 76 -7.78 -6.72 -3.74
C VAL A 76 -7.63 -6.65 -5.25
N GLU A 77 -6.40 -6.44 -5.70
CA GLU A 77 -6.02 -6.51 -7.11
C GLU A 77 -6.60 -7.76 -7.78
N THR A 78 -7.22 -7.56 -8.95
CA THR A 78 -7.73 -8.66 -9.76
C THR A 78 -6.61 -9.15 -10.67
N ILE A 79 -6.35 -10.46 -10.61
CA ILE A 79 -5.40 -11.12 -11.50
C ILE A 79 -6.20 -11.70 -12.66
N SER A 80 -5.86 -11.30 -13.88
CA SER A 80 -6.43 -11.83 -15.12
C SER A 80 -5.34 -12.54 -15.90
N VAL A 81 -5.62 -13.72 -16.43
CA VAL A 81 -4.80 -14.34 -17.47
C VAL A 81 -5.39 -13.93 -18.81
N GLU A 82 -4.69 -13.11 -19.59
CA GLU A 82 -5.00 -12.99 -21.01
C GLU A 82 -4.23 -14.06 -21.79
N LYS A 83 -4.90 -14.62 -22.80
CA LYS A 83 -4.46 -15.71 -23.69
C LYS A 83 -2.95 -15.96 -23.68
N LYS A 84 -2.55 -17.05 -22.99
CA LYS A 84 -1.19 -17.63 -22.91
C LYS A 84 -0.12 -16.89 -22.11
N ASN A 85 -0.35 -15.65 -21.64
CA ASN A 85 0.62 -14.95 -20.78
C ASN A 85 -0.03 -14.54 -19.44
N PHE A 86 0.50 -15.09 -18.34
CA PHE A 86 0.10 -14.71 -16.98
C PHE A 86 0.58 -13.29 -16.67
N LYS A 87 -0.18 -12.28 -17.08
CA LYS A 87 0.14 -10.89 -16.75
C LYS A 87 -0.68 -10.46 -15.53
N THR A 88 -0.04 -10.41 -14.37
CA THR A 88 -0.56 -9.59 -13.26
C THR A 88 -0.76 -8.17 -13.81
N SER A 89 -1.85 -7.48 -13.47
CA SER A 89 -2.13 -6.17 -14.06
C SER A 89 -1.03 -5.15 -13.79
N LEU A 90 -0.24 -5.35 -12.72
CA LEU A 90 0.88 -4.52 -12.32
C LEU A 90 2.15 -5.37 -12.17
N SER A 91 3.29 -4.83 -12.65
CA SER A 91 4.63 -5.34 -12.31
C SER A 91 4.90 -5.22 -10.81
N THR A 92 5.92 -5.90 -10.30
CA THR A 92 6.24 -5.86 -8.86
C THR A 92 6.57 -4.45 -8.39
N GLU A 93 7.37 -3.73 -9.17
CA GLU A 93 7.79 -2.35 -8.96
C GLU A 93 6.56 -1.43 -8.93
N GLN A 94 5.67 -1.57 -9.91
CA GLN A 94 4.41 -0.82 -9.92
C GLN A 94 3.56 -1.10 -8.69
N LYS A 95 3.60 -2.31 -8.12
CA LYS A 95 2.86 -2.61 -6.87
C LYS A 95 3.44 -1.89 -5.67
N PHE A 96 4.77 -1.85 -5.55
CA PHE A 96 5.44 -1.10 -4.50
C PHE A 96 5.19 0.40 -4.63
N PHE A 97 5.39 0.95 -5.83
CA PHE A 97 5.12 2.35 -6.12
C PHE A 97 3.68 2.74 -5.80
N SER A 98 2.72 1.95 -6.29
CA SER A 98 1.29 2.20 -6.03
C SER A 98 0.96 2.16 -4.54
N THR A 99 1.55 1.21 -3.80
CA THR A 99 1.34 1.12 -2.36
C THR A 99 1.93 2.33 -1.63
N GLY A 100 3.08 2.85 -2.08
CA GLY A 100 3.66 4.10 -1.59
C GLY A 100 2.74 5.30 -1.80
N VAL A 101 2.28 5.50 -3.04
CA VAL A 101 1.36 6.59 -3.41
C VAL A 101 0.05 6.49 -2.63
N PHE A 102 -0.60 5.32 -2.58
CA PHE A 102 -1.85 5.11 -1.86
C PHE A 102 -1.73 5.38 -0.36
N ASN A 103 -0.54 5.19 0.21
CA ASN A 103 -0.25 5.49 1.61
C ASN A 103 0.37 6.88 1.82
N SER A 104 0.30 7.80 0.85
CA SER A 104 0.72 9.19 1.03
C SER A 104 -0.40 10.10 1.57
N PHE A 105 0.00 11.21 2.19
CA PHE A 105 -0.89 12.30 2.61
C PHE A 105 -1.51 13.04 1.41
N VAL A 106 -0.77 13.16 0.31
CA VAL A 106 -1.29 13.78 -0.93
C VAL A 106 -2.46 12.97 -1.47
N PHE A 107 -2.32 11.65 -1.55
CA PHE A 107 -3.39 10.78 -2.01
C PHE A 107 -4.58 10.75 -1.05
N ASP A 108 -4.31 10.77 0.27
CA ASP A 108 -5.36 10.93 1.29
C ASP A 108 -6.14 12.24 1.14
N TYR A 109 -5.45 13.34 0.87
CA TYR A 109 -6.06 14.65 0.68
C TYR A 109 -7.01 14.63 -0.52
N LEU A 110 -6.58 14.07 -1.64
CA LEU A 110 -7.41 13.89 -2.84
C LEU A 110 -8.63 13.00 -2.56
N ALA A 111 -8.43 11.89 -1.83
CA ALA A 111 -9.50 10.98 -1.47
C ALA A 111 -10.59 11.64 -0.62
N ARG A 112 -10.22 12.55 0.30
CA ARG A 112 -11.17 13.23 1.21
C ARG A 112 -12.18 14.13 0.49
N PHE A 113 -11.92 14.55 -0.74
CA PHE A 113 -12.92 15.28 -1.53
C PHE A 113 -14.03 14.38 -2.09
N LEU A 114 -13.78 13.07 -2.19
CA LEU A 114 -14.68 12.12 -2.84
C LEU A 114 -15.33 11.13 -1.87
N VAL A 115 -14.71 10.87 -0.72
CA VAL A 115 -15.13 9.82 0.22
C VAL A 115 -15.37 10.36 1.63
N SER A 116 -16.31 9.76 2.37
CA SER A 116 -16.54 10.07 3.79
C SER A 116 -16.17 8.92 4.74
N THR A 117 -16.89 7.80 4.64
CA THR A 117 -16.72 6.62 5.52
C THR A 117 -16.35 5.37 4.73
N THR A 118 -16.47 5.41 3.41
CA THR A 118 -16.27 4.27 2.54
C THR A 118 -15.45 4.68 1.32
N VAL A 119 -14.27 4.09 1.15
CA VAL A 119 -13.46 4.21 -0.06
C VAL A 119 -13.94 3.14 -1.05
N SER A 120 -15.06 3.42 -1.71
CA SER A 120 -15.61 2.51 -2.70
C SER A 120 -14.70 2.45 -3.93
N LYS A 121 -14.75 1.32 -4.66
CA LYS A 121 -13.99 1.16 -5.91
C LYS A 121 -14.29 2.26 -6.93
N THR A 122 -15.55 2.71 -7.02
CA THR A 122 -15.97 3.77 -7.95
C THR A 122 -15.26 5.09 -7.68
N TYR A 123 -15.11 5.48 -6.41
CA TYR A 123 -14.38 6.72 -6.07
C TYR A 123 -12.87 6.53 -6.17
N PHE A 124 -12.36 5.38 -5.73
CA PHE A 124 -10.93 5.07 -5.80
C PHE A 124 -10.38 5.16 -7.23
N MET A 125 -11.10 4.58 -8.19
CA MET A 125 -10.70 4.58 -9.61
C MET A 125 -10.78 5.96 -10.28
N ARG A 126 -11.39 6.96 -9.64
CA ARG A 126 -11.47 8.34 -10.13
C ARG A 126 -10.34 9.22 -9.60
N LEU A 127 -9.56 8.75 -8.62
CA LEU A 127 -8.46 9.53 -8.06
C LEU A 127 -7.34 9.66 -9.10
N PRO A 128 -6.78 10.87 -9.26
CA PRO A 128 -5.67 11.06 -10.17
C PRO A 128 -4.45 10.30 -9.63
N PHE A 129 -3.91 9.40 -10.45
CA PHE A 129 -2.78 8.55 -10.10
C PHE A 129 -1.62 8.82 -11.06
N PRO A 130 -0.38 9.01 -10.56
CA PRO A 130 0.78 9.31 -11.39
C PRO A 130 1.16 8.14 -12.29
N ARG A 131 1.47 8.41 -13.55
CA ARG A 131 1.91 7.42 -14.54
C ARG A 131 3.41 7.54 -14.74
N LEU A 132 4.16 7.05 -13.75
CA LEU A 132 5.62 6.94 -13.82
C LEU A 132 6.01 5.49 -14.10
N GLU A 133 7.17 5.31 -14.71
CA GLU A 133 7.76 4.02 -15.05
C GLU A 133 9.19 3.94 -14.49
N ASN A 134 9.79 2.74 -14.55
CA ASN A 134 11.17 2.50 -14.12
C ASN A 134 12.14 3.50 -14.78
N GLY A 135 13.10 3.98 -13.99
CA GLY A 135 14.10 4.96 -14.43
C GLY A 135 13.74 6.41 -14.10
N ASP A 136 12.52 6.68 -13.63
CA ASP A 136 12.23 7.93 -12.92
C ASP A 136 12.75 7.84 -11.47
N LEU A 137 13.53 8.86 -11.07
CA LEU A 137 14.17 8.91 -9.76
C LEU A 137 13.17 8.72 -8.61
N TYR A 138 12.02 9.42 -8.65
CA TYR A 138 11.05 9.35 -7.58
C TYR A 138 10.26 8.04 -7.61
N PHE A 139 10.07 7.45 -8.79
CA PHE A 139 9.50 6.11 -8.91
C PHE A 139 10.40 5.08 -8.21
N ASP A 140 11.66 4.99 -8.62
CA ASP A 140 12.61 3.97 -8.13
C ASP A 140 12.84 4.10 -6.61
N GLU A 141 13.06 5.33 -6.13
CA GLU A 141 13.25 5.62 -4.71
C GLU A 141 11.99 5.34 -3.87
N THR A 142 10.79 5.53 -4.43
CA THR A 142 9.53 5.17 -3.77
C THR A 142 9.34 3.65 -3.73
N VAL A 143 9.72 2.95 -4.81
CA VAL A 143 9.69 1.48 -4.88
C VAL A 143 10.57 0.88 -3.80
N GLU A 144 11.84 1.31 -3.71
CA GLU A 144 12.79 0.77 -2.74
C GLU A 144 12.28 0.92 -1.30
N ARG A 145 11.83 2.13 -0.92
CA ARG A 145 11.33 2.39 0.45
C ARG A 145 10.04 1.64 0.76
N SER A 146 9.13 1.57 -0.22
CA SER A 146 7.89 0.81 -0.07
C SER A 146 8.18 -0.68 0.08
N ALA A 147 9.16 -1.20 -0.63
CA ALA A 147 9.61 -2.59 -0.53
C ALA A 147 10.20 -2.88 0.86
N LYS A 148 11.10 -2.04 1.37
CA LYS A 148 11.64 -2.16 2.74
C LYS A 148 10.53 -2.12 3.81
N LEU A 149 9.49 -1.30 3.62
CA LEU A 149 8.37 -1.21 4.56
C LEU A 149 7.43 -2.43 4.53
N ILE A 150 7.38 -3.21 3.45
CA ILE A 150 6.46 -4.33 3.25
C ILE A 150 7.15 -5.68 3.45
N CYS A 151 8.36 -5.83 2.90
CA CYS A 151 9.13 -7.06 2.88
C CYS A 151 9.95 -7.24 4.16
N TYR A 152 9.28 -7.35 5.31
CA TYR A 152 9.92 -7.56 6.62
C TYR A 152 9.64 -8.95 7.23
N ALA A 153 9.01 -9.84 6.47
CA ALA A 153 8.55 -11.16 6.94
C ALA A 153 8.85 -12.25 5.90
N PRO A 154 9.05 -13.52 6.31
CA PRO A 154 9.48 -14.60 5.43
C PRO A 154 8.52 -14.89 4.28
N GLU A 155 7.24 -14.60 4.45
CA GLU A 155 6.22 -14.74 3.40
C GLU A 155 6.49 -13.84 2.18
N PHE A 156 7.36 -12.83 2.32
CA PHE A 156 7.74 -11.90 1.26
C PHE A 156 9.12 -12.17 0.67
N ASN A 157 9.81 -13.27 1.01
CA ASN A 157 11.16 -13.56 0.52
C ASN A 157 11.26 -13.45 -1.02
N GLU A 158 10.38 -14.14 -1.74
CA GLU A 158 10.35 -14.12 -3.22
C GLU A 158 10.04 -12.71 -3.77
N LEU A 159 9.19 -11.94 -3.08
CA LEU A 159 8.88 -10.57 -3.49
C LEU A 159 10.07 -9.63 -3.27
N ALA A 160 10.80 -9.79 -2.17
CA ALA A 160 12.00 -9.01 -1.86
C ALA A 160 13.11 -9.29 -2.88
N GLU A 161 13.39 -10.57 -3.16
CA GLU A 161 14.40 -10.99 -4.14
C GLU A 161 14.11 -10.42 -5.53
N SER A 162 12.83 -10.34 -5.92
CA SER A 162 12.43 -9.80 -7.22
C SER A 162 12.76 -8.31 -7.43
N VAL A 163 13.04 -7.57 -6.35
CA VAL A 163 13.51 -6.17 -6.38
C VAL A 163 14.92 -6.02 -5.80
N GLY A 164 15.68 -7.11 -5.69
CA GLY A 164 17.06 -7.10 -5.21
C GLY A 164 17.23 -6.87 -3.70
N LEU A 165 16.18 -7.04 -2.90
CA LEU A 165 16.24 -6.92 -1.44
C LEU A 165 16.31 -8.29 -0.77
N ASN A 166 16.96 -8.33 0.39
CA ASN A 166 16.87 -9.43 1.34
C ASN A 166 15.93 -9.02 2.49
N TRP A 167 14.82 -9.73 2.67
CA TRP A 167 13.81 -9.34 3.66
C TRP A 167 14.32 -9.34 5.12
N GLU A 168 15.30 -10.17 5.47
CA GLU A 168 15.87 -10.23 6.82
C GLU A 168 16.80 -9.04 7.11
N LYS A 169 17.51 -8.56 6.09
CA LYS A 169 18.52 -7.50 6.22
C LYS A 169 17.96 -6.10 5.92
N ASP A 170 17.13 -6.01 4.89
CA ASP A 170 16.66 -4.73 4.34
C ASP A 170 15.23 -4.40 4.76
N GLY A 171 14.45 -5.42 5.13
CA GLY A 171 13.09 -5.26 5.61
C GLY A 171 13.06 -4.55 6.96
N ILE A 172 12.22 -3.51 7.08
CA ILE A 172 12.10 -2.74 8.32
C ILE A 172 10.88 -3.24 9.10
N PRO A 173 11.05 -4.04 10.17
CA PRO A 173 9.92 -4.61 10.90
C PRO A 173 9.13 -3.55 11.66
N PRO A 174 7.87 -3.84 12.07
CA PRO A 174 7.05 -2.89 12.84
C PRO A 174 7.66 -2.42 14.17
N SER A 175 8.61 -3.18 14.75
CA SER A 175 9.37 -2.78 15.94
C SER A 175 10.30 -1.60 15.70
N GLU A 176 10.73 -1.34 14.47
CA GLU A 176 11.63 -0.25 14.11
C GLU A 176 10.88 1.03 13.71
N GLU A 177 10.06 1.53 14.65
CA GLU A 177 9.13 2.62 14.39
C GLU A 177 9.79 3.89 13.84
N ILE A 178 10.97 4.25 14.36
CA ILE A 178 11.72 5.45 13.95
C ILE A 178 12.12 5.36 12.47
N GLN A 179 12.64 4.21 12.05
CA GLN A 179 13.03 4.00 10.65
C GLN A 179 11.79 4.00 9.75
N ARG A 180 10.69 3.37 10.18
CA ARG A 180 9.43 3.39 9.42
C ARG A 180 8.87 4.79 9.26
N ILE A 181 8.92 5.64 10.31
CA ILE A 181 8.52 7.04 10.22
C ILE A 181 9.35 7.77 9.16
N LYS A 182 10.67 7.54 9.16
CA LYS A 182 11.59 8.13 8.18
C LYS A 182 11.26 7.74 6.75
N LEU A 183 11.18 6.45 6.45
CA LEU A 183 10.87 5.96 5.11
C LEU A 183 9.51 6.45 4.61
N ARG A 184 8.50 6.49 5.50
CA ARG A 184 7.18 7.02 5.16
C ARG A 184 7.20 8.51 4.87
N GLY A 185 7.92 9.29 5.66
CA GLY A 185 8.10 10.72 5.42
C GLY A 185 8.81 11.00 4.09
N GLU A 186 9.85 10.22 3.77
CA GLU A 186 10.56 10.31 2.49
C GLU A 186 9.63 9.95 1.32
N ILE A 187 8.81 8.90 1.42
CA ILE A 187 7.78 8.58 0.42
C ILE A 187 6.80 9.75 0.25
N ASP A 188 6.29 10.32 1.35
CA ASP A 188 5.37 11.46 1.30
C ASP A 188 5.98 12.67 0.59
N ALA A 189 7.26 12.95 0.82
CA ALA A 189 7.98 14.03 0.15
C ALA A 189 8.13 13.78 -1.36
N MET A 190 8.50 12.57 -1.77
CA MET A 190 8.62 12.20 -3.17
C MET A 190 7.28 12.26 -3.88
N VAL A 191 6.21 11.76 -3.25
CA VAL A 191 4.86 11.85 -3.81
C VAL A 191 4.45 13.32 -3.98
N ALA A 192 4.76 14.21 -3.04
CA ALA A 192 4.49 15.64 -3.23
C ALA A 192 5.20 16.23 -4.45
N LYS A 193 6.45 15.83 -4.73
CA LYS A 193 7.19 16.22 -5.94
C LYS A 193 6.56 15.64 -7.21
N ILE A 194 6.15 14.37 -7.18
CA ILE A 194 5.46 13.70 -8.29
C ILE A 194 4.17 14.45 -8.66
N TYR A 195 3.41 14.92 -7.66
CA TYR A 195 2.21 15.74 -7.85
C TYR A 195 2.51 17.24 -8.07
N GLN A 196 3.79 17.62 -8.20
CA GLN A 196 4.26 18.98 -8.50
C GLN A 196 3.80 20.03 -7.49
N LEU A 197 3.61 19.62 -6.23
CA LEU A 197 3.29 20.55 -5.15
C LEU A 197 4.53 21.34 -4.78
N ASN A 198 4.40 22.65 -4.59
CA ASN A 198 5.43 23.44 -3.92
C ASN A 198 5.38 23.25 -2.39
N LYS A 199 6.39 23.75 -1.69
CA LYS A 199 6.51 23.58 -0.23
C LYS A 199 5.26 24.06 0.53
N THR A 200 4.76 25.25 0.21
CA THR A 200 3.58 25.83 0.89
C THR A 200 2.31 25.01 0.64
N GLN A 201 2.12 24.52 -0.59
CA GLN A 201 1.01 23.62 -0.94
C GLN A 201 1.13 22.30 -0.21
N PHE A 202 2.34 21.74 -0.12
CA PHE A 202 2.57 20.50 0.59
C PHE A 202 2.32 20.64 2.10
N GLU A 203 2.79 21.72 2.72
CA GLU A 203 2.47 22.05 4.11
C GLU A 203 0.96 22.17 4.34
N HIS A 204 0.23 22.82 3.41
CA HIS A 204 -1.22 22.89 3.47
C HIS A 204 -1.87 21.49 3.44
N VAL A 205 -1.42 20.61 2.53
CA VAL A 205 -1.88 19.23 2.45
C VAL A 205 -1.65 18.49 3.78
N LEU A 206 -0.45 18.57 4.36
CA LEU A 206 -0.15 17.90 5.63
C LEU A 206 -1.00 18.45 6.80
N ASN A 207 -1.29 19.74 6.81
CA ASN A 207 -2.10 20.39 7.84
C ASN A 207 -3.61 20.14 7.70
N SER A 208 -4.08 19.82 6.50
CA SER A 208 -5.49 19.48 6.24
C SER A 208 -5.94 18.18 6.96
N VAL A 209 -4.98 17.31 7.28
CA VAL A 209 -5.24 16.00 7.90
C VAL A 209 -5.42 16.16 9.41
N LYS A 210 -6.69 16.12 9.84
CA LYS A 210 -7.09 16.17 11.25
C LYS A 210 -6.99 14.77 11.89
N ALA A 211 -6.05 14.57 12.80
CA ALA A 211 -5.97 13.37 13.62
C ALA A 211 -6.85 13.52 14.88
N GLY A 212 -8.15 13.24 14.76
CA GLY A 212 -9.10 13.22 15.88
C GLY A 212 -9.56 14.60 16.38
N LYS A 213 -10.65 14.61 17.18
CA LYS A 213 -11.20 15.81 17.84
C LYS A 213 -10.42 16.21 19.09
N ASP A 214 -9.68 15.29 19.71
CA ASP A 214 -8.95 15.54 20.95
C ASP A 214 -7.53 16.06 20.70
N SER A 215 -7.17 17.12 21.43
CA SER A 215 -5.83 17.67 21.45
C SER A 215 -4.90 16.74 22.22
N ASP A 216 -4.09 15.96 21.47
CA ASP A 216 -2.92 15.17 21.93
C ASP A 216 -3.16 13.67 22.22
N THR A 217 -3.40 12.90 21.15
CA THR A 217 -3.41 11.43 21.21
C THR A 217 -2.07 10.83 20.76
N PRO A 218 -1.68 9.61 21.19
CA PRO A 218 -0.49 8.92 20.69
C PRO A 218 -0.45 8.81 19.16
N LEU A 219 -1.62 8.56 18.54
CA LEU A 219 -1.76 8.53 17.09
C LEU A 219 -1.45 9.89 16.45
N LYS A 220 -1.93 10.99 17.05
CA LYS A 220 -1.62 12.34 16.57
C LYS A 220 -0.12 12.61 16.63
N ARG A 221 0.54 12.34 17.77
CA ARG A 221 2.01 12.49 17.92
C ARG A 221 2.77 11.67 16.89
N TYR A 222 2.33 10.44 16.64
CA TYR A 222 2.92 9.57 15.62
C TYR A 222 2.81 10.17 14.21
N MET A 223 1.62 10.67 13.86
CA MET A 223 1.38 11.29 12.57
C MET A 223 2.14 12.60 12.40
N ASP A 224 2.26 13.41 13.44
CA ASP A 224 3.02 14.66 13.42
C ASP A 224 4.52 14.41 13.22
N LYS A 225 5.07 13.32 13.79
CA LYS A 225 6.45 12.90 13.49
C LYS A 225 6.65 12.56 12.01
N ILE A 226 5.69 11.87 11.38
CA ILE A 226 5.77 11.55 9.94
C ILE A 226 5.68 12.82 9.11
N LYS A 227 4.75 13.74 9.44
CA LYS A 227 4.61 15.03 8.74
C LYS A 227 5.89 15.86 8.84
N ALA A 228 6.52 15.90 10.01
CA ALA A 228 7.78 16.61 10.22
C ALA A 228 8.91 16.02 9.37
N GLU A 229 9.03 14.69 9.33
CA GLU A 229 10.04 14.03 8.51
C GLU A 229 9.76 14.18 7.01
N ALA A 230 8.50 14.22 6.61
CA ALA A 230 8.11 14.51 5.22
C ALA A 230 8.51 15.91 4.78
N LEU A 231 8.28 16.94 5.59
CA LEU A 231 8.71 18.31 5.28
C LEU A 231 10.23 18.43 5.23
N LYS A 232 10.93 17.76 6.15
CA LYS A 232 12.39 17.73 6.18
C LYS A 232 12.97 17.04 4.95
N ALA A 233 12.39 15.91 4.53
CA ALA A 233 12.80 15.21 3.32
C ALA A 233 12.50 16.04 2.07
N TYR A 234 11.33 16.67 1.99
CA TYR A 234 10.94 17.51 0.85
C TYR A 234 11.90 18.67 0.61
N GLY A 235 12.45 19.28 1.66
CA GLY A 235 13.44 20.37 1.53
C GLY A 235 14.82 19.93 1.03
N LYS A 236 15.10 18.62 0.98
CA LYS A 236 16.36 18.06 0.46
C LYS A 236 16.24 17.56 -0.99
N LEU A 237 15.02 17.38 -1.48
CA LEU A 237 14.67 17.01 -2.85
C LEU A 237 14.49 18.26 -3.71
#